data_AF-A0A5K1DDV5-F1
#
_entry.id   AF-A0A5K1DDV5-F1
#
_cell.length_a   1.000
_cell.length_b   1.000
_cell.length_c   1.000
_cell.angle_alpha   90.00
_cell.angle_beta   90.00
_cell.angle_gamma   90.00
#
_symmetry.space_group_name_H-M   'P 1'
#
loop_
_entity.id
_entity.type
_entity.pdbx_description
1 polymer ?
#
loop_
_entity_poly.entity_id
_entity_poly.type
_entity_poly.pdbx_seq_one_letter_code
_entity_poly.pdbx_strand_id
1 'polypeptide(L)' 'EAKRRLGEAGFVHISEREDWKLHTGGKYFFTRNHSTIVAFAIGK' A
#
# COMPACT_ATOMS: atom_id res chain seq x y z
N GLU A 1 -2.80 1.56 14.20
CA GLU A 1 -2.21 2.88 13.90
C GLU A 1 -1.64 3.01 12.48
N ALA A 2 -0.62 2.24 12.08
CA ALA A 2 0.05 2.41 10.79
C ALA A 2 -0.88 2.32 9.57
N LYS A 3 -1.78 1.33 9.52
CA LYS A 3 -2.80 1.19 8.46
C LYS A 3 -3.69 2.43 8.32
N ARG A 4 -4.09 3.03 9.46
CA ARG A 4 -4.95 4.22 9.49
C ARG A 4 -4.20 5.43 8.93
N ARG A 5 -2.98 5.66 9.42
CA ARG A 5 -2.10 6.74 8.94
C ARG A 5 -1.81 6.65 7.43
N LEU A 6 -1.60 5.44 6.92
CA LEU A 6 -1.38 5.20 5.49
C LEU A 6 -2.64 5.48 4.67
N GLY A 7 -3.81 5.05 5.14
CA GLY A 7 -5.09 5.40 4.52
C GLY A 7 -5.33 6.91 4.48
N GLU A 8 -5.09 7.62 5.58
CA GLU A 8 -5.21 9.09 5.66
C GLU A 8 -4.21 9.81 4.75
N ALA A 9 -3.03 9.24 4.53
CA ALA A 9 -2.02 9.77 3.60
C ALA A 9 -2.31 9.46 2.12
N GLY A 10 -3.44 8.80 1.82
CA GLY A 10 -3.87 8.46 0.47
C GLY A 10 -3.20 7.21 -0.12
N PHE A 11 -2.69 6.31 0.72
CA PHE A 11 -2.19 5.02 0.24
C PHE A 11 -3.35 4.04 0.05
N VAL A 12 -3.34 3.35 -1.09
CA VAL A 12 -4.31 2.31 -1.41
C VAL A 12 -3.84 0.98 -0.83
N HIS A 13 -4.72 0.31 -0.08
CA HIS A 13 -4.44 -1.02 0.42
C HIS A 13 -4.54 -2.03 -0.73
N ILE A 14 -3.47 -2.79 -0.97
CA ILE A 14 -3.42 -3.87 -1.94
C ILE A 14 -3.12 -5.20 -1.25
N SER A 15 -3.53 -6.31 -1.86
CA SER A 15 -3.27 -7.66 -1.38
C SER A 15 -2.04 -8.24 -2.07
N GLU A 16 -1.11 -8.83 -1.33
CA GLU A 16 0.06 -9.53 -1.91
C GLU A 16 -0.34 -10.70 -2.82
N ARG A 17 -1.55 -11.25 -2.63
CA ARG A 17 -2.04 -12.43 -3.35
C ARG A 17 -2.81 -12.10 -4.63
N GLU A 18 -3.10 -10.83 -4.88
CA GLU A 18 -3.86 -10.39 -6.04
C GLU A 18 -2.97 -9.70 -7.06
N ASP A 19 -3.43 -9.60 -8.30
CA ASP A 19 -2.70 -8.93 -9.38
C ASP A 19 -2.63 -7.42 -9.13
N TRP A 20 -1.43 -6.85 -9.12
CA TRP A 20 -1.22 -5.46 -8.75
C TRP A 20 -1.43 -4.52 -9.94
N LYS A 21 -2.59 -3.84 -9.97
CA LYS A 21 -2.83 -2.72 -10.88
C LYS A 21 -2.20 -1.43 -10.36
N LEU A 22 -0.89 -1.32 -10.56
CA LEU A 22 -0.13 -0.15 -10.16
C LEU A 22 -0.20 0.94 -11.23
N HIS A 23 -0.37 2.18 -10.79
CA HIS A 23 -0.35 3.36 -11.65
C HIS A 23 0.82 4.27 -11.27
N THR A 24 1.40 4.94 -12.26
CA THR A 24 2.45 5.94 -12.05
C THR A 24 1.92 7.09 -11.19
N GLY A 25 2.70 7.49 -10.18
CA GLY A 25 2.26 8.46 -9.17
C GLY A 25 1.30 7.90 -8.10
N GLY A 26 0.93 6.61 -8.18
CA GLY A 26 0.12 5.94 -7.18
C GLY A 26 0.90 5.61 -5.90
N LYS A 27 0.20 5.59 -4.77
CA LYS A 27 0.73 5.20 -3.46
C LYS A 27 -0.01 3.97 -2.96
N TYR A 28 0.74 2.94 -2.57
CA TYR A 28 0.18 1.64 -2.22
C TYR A 28 0.79 1.09 -0.95
N PHE A 29 0.02 0.32 -0.20
CA PHE A 29 0.53 -0.41 0.94
C PHE A 29 -0.13 -1.77 1.07
N PHE A 30 0.59 -2.73 1.63
CA PHE A 30 0.05 -4.04 1.96
C PHE A 30 0.55 -4.52 3.32
N THR A 31 -0.15 -5.52 3.85
CA THR A 31 0.22 -6.18 5.11
C THR A 31 0.70 -7.59 4.80
N ARG A 32 1.88 -7.96 5.30
CA ARG A 32 2.42 -9.32 5.20
C ARG A 32 2.37 -9.98 6.57
N ASN A 33 1.82 -11.20 6.62
CA ASN A 33 1.65 -12.00 7.84
C ASN A 33 1.02 -11.24 9.02
N HIS A 34 0.19 -10.23 8.77
CA HIS A 34 -0.46 -9.36 9.75
C HIS A 34 0.45 -8.58 10.72
N SER A 35 1.76 -8.83 10.73
CA SER A 35 2.73 -8.16 11.60
C SER A 35 3.64 -7.17 10.87
N THR A 36 3.68 -7.19 9.53
CA THR A 36 4.52 -6.30 8.74
C THR A 36 3.66 -5.44 7.82
N ILE A 37 3.92 -4.13 7.81
CA ILE A 37 3.33 -3.18 6.85
C ILE A 37 4.43 -2.74 5.88
N VAL A 38 4.12 -2.78 4.59
CA VAL A 38 4.99 -2.25 3.53
C VAL A 38 4.20 -1.19 2.79
N ALA A 39 4.76 0.02 2.69
CA ALA A 39 4.18 1.13 1.97
C ALA A 39 5.19 1.66 0.95
N PHE A 40 4.74 1.88 -0.28
CA PHE A 40 5.58 2.37 -1.37
C PHE A 40 4.81 3.33 -2.28
N ALA A 41 5.56 4.20 -2.97
CA ALA A 41 5.03 5.13 -3.96
C ALA A 41 5.72 4.87 -5.30
N ILE A 42 4.94 4.83 -6.36
CA ILE A 42 5.46 4.68 -7.72
C ILE A 42 5.86 6.08 -8.21
N GLY A 43 7.14 6.24 -8.54
CA GLY A 43 7.66 7.45 -9.16
C GLY A 43 6.98 7.74 -10.51
N LYS A 44 7.10 8.98 -10.97
CA LYS A 44 6.63 9.38 -12.30
C LYS A 44 7.65 9.01 -13.36
#